data_AF-A0A5Q0LP10-F1
#
_entry.id   AF-A0A5Q0LP10-F1
#
_cell.length_a   1.000
_cell.length_b   1.000
_cell.length_c   1.000
_cell.angle_alpha   90.00
_cell.angle_beta   90.00
_cell.angle_gamma   90.00
#
_symmetry.space_group_name_H-M   'P 1'
#
loop_
_entity.id
_entity.type
_entity.pdbx_description
1 polymer ?
#
loop_
_entity_poly.entity_id
_entity_poly.type
_entity_poly.pdbx_seq_one_letter_code
_entity_poly.pdbx_strand_id
1 'polypeptide(L)'
;MAWSTRDFPKYASPAWIALHPDDPKRLAGALEAAESWRKYGDEEALIQWLREASHSRPSVAERRTRAELDAAAVPKLPHQLRATAGWPPIAVPGKPGQYLTYNSQQQEAA
;
A
#
# COMPACT_ATOMS: atom_id res chain seq x y z
N MET A 1 -38.41 8.90 5.68
CA MET A 1 -37.62 8.74 6.91
C MET A 1 -36.19 9.17 6.63
N ALA A 2 -35.76 10.31 7.16
CA ALA A 2 -34.40 10.80 7.01
C ALA A 2 -33.51 10.12 8.06
N TRP A 3 -32.79 9.07 7.67
CA TRP A 3 -31.93 8.28 8.57
C TRP A 3 -30.51 8.86 8.71
N SER A 4 -30.22 10.01 8.11
CA SER A 4 -28.85 10.53 7.96
C SER A 4 -28.65 11.99 8.35
N THR A 5 -29.56 12.59 9.12
CA THR A 5 -29.27 13.93 9.68
C THR A 5 -28.33 13.74 10.86
N ARG A 6 -27.04 13.96 10.64
CA ARG A 6 -26.00 14.01 11.68
C ARG A 6 -26.29 15.17 12.63
N ASP A 7 -27.12 14.94 13.63
CA ASP A 7 -27.52 15.96 14.61
C ASP A 7 -26.53 16.02 15.80
N PHE A 8 -25.23 15.97 15.52
CA PHE A 8 -24.17 16.11 16.52
C PHE A 8 -22.97 16.86 15.93
N PRO A 9 -22.26 17.69 16.72
CA PRO A 9 -21.13 18.45 16.25
C PRO A 9 -19.89 17.56 15.99
N LYS A 10 -19.05 17.96 15.03
CA LYS A 10 -17.77 17.28 14.73
C LYS A 10 -16.91 17.17 15.98
N TYR A 11 -16.31 16.00 16.22
CA TYR A 11 -15.37 15.78 17.33
C TYR A 11 -14.29 16.88 17.41
N ALA A 12 -13.99 17.31 18.64
CA ALA A 12 -13.03 18.37 18.97
C ALA A 12 -13.32 19.76 18.36
N SER A 13 -14.45 19.97 17.68
CA SER A 13 -14.89 21.31 17.28
C SER A 13 -15.29 22.15 18.50
N PRO A 14 -15.29 23.50 18.43
CA PRO A 14 -15.75 24.34 19.53
C PRO A 14 -17.15 23.99 20.04
N ALA A 15 -18.07 23.65 19.11
CA ALA A 15 -19.42 23.22 19.45
C ALA A 15 -19.46 21.87 20.19
N TRP A 16 -18.55 20.95 19.87
CA TRP A 16 -18.41 19.67 20.59
C TRP A 16 -17.77 19.85 21.97
N ILE A 17 -16.76 20.73 22.07
CA ILE A 17 -16.09 21.05 23.35
C ILE A 17 -17.08 21.65 24.34
N ALA A 18 -17.99 22.49 23.86
CA ALA A 18 -19.04 23.12 24.65
C ALA A 18 -20.14 22.18 25.14
N LEU A 19 -20.23 20.94 24.63
CA LEU A 19 -21.21 19.96 25.11
C LEU A 19 -20.90 19.52 26.55
N HIS A 20 -21.95 19.25 27.33
CA HIS A 20 -21.81 18.65 28.65
C HIS A 20 -21.10 17.27 28.54
N PRO A 21 -20.26 16.87 29.52
CA PRO A 21 -19.60 15.56 29.50
C PRO A 21 -20.54 14.37 29.30
N ASP A 22 -21.72 14.41 29.89
CA ASP A 22 -22.74 13.35 29.80
C ASP A 22 -23.72 13.51 28.61
N ASP A 23 -23.50 14.48 27.72
CA ASP A 23 -24.33 14.63 26.53
C ASP A 23 -24.05 13.46 25.55
N PRO A 24 -25.07 12.67 25.16
CA PRO A 24 -24.89 11.55 24.22
C PRO A 24 -24.31 12.00 22.87
N LYS A 25 -24.53 13.25 22.45
CA LYS A 25 -23.94 13.82 21.22
C LYS A 25 -22.41 13.90 21.30
N ARG A 26 -21.84 14.02 22.51
CA ARG A 26 -20.40 14.05 22.75
C ARG A 26 -19.76 12.70 22.41
N LEU A 27 -20.36 11.60 22.90
CA LEU A 27 -19.94 10.23 22.58
C LEU A 27 -20.13 9.93 21.09
N ALA A 28 -21.28 10.33 20.50
CA ALA A 28 -21.56 10.11 19.09
C ALA A 28 -20.49 10.72 18.17
N GLY A 29 -20.08 11.98 18.43
CA GLY A 29 -19.00 12.62 17.68
C GLY A 29 -17.65 11.91 17.83
N ALA A 30 -17.32 11.43 19.03
CA ALA A 30 -16.08 10.69 19.27
C ALA A 30 -16.05 9.33 18.53
N LEU A 31 -17.17 8.61 18.51
CA LEU A 31 -17.30 7.36 17.76
C LEU A 31 -17.19 7.59 16.25
N GLU A 32 -17.84 8.63 15.71
CA GLU A 32 -17.71 8.96 14.28
C GLU A 32 -16.26 9.25 13.88
N ALA A 33 -15.54 10.02 14.69
CA ALA A 33 -14.13 10.29 14.47
C ALA A 33 -13.30 8.99 14.50
N ALA A 34 -13.50 8.14 15.51
CA ALA A 34 -12.80 6.86 15.62
C ALA A 34 -13.06 5.93 14.41
N GLU A 35 -14.31 5.84 13.94
CA GLU A 35 -14.64 5.04 12.75
C GLU A 35 -14.06 5.66 11.48
N SER A 36 -13.98 6.99 11.39
CA SER A 36 -13.32 7.67 10.28
C SER A 36 -11.84 7.31 10.22
N TRP A 37 -11.14 7.27 11.36
CA TRP A 37 -9.76 6.81 11.46
C TRP A 37 -9.61 5.33 11.10
N ARG A 38 -10.55 4.45 11.45
CA ARG A 38 -10.50 3.04 11.03
C ARG A 38 -10.70 2.88 9.52
N LYS A 39 -11.62 3.66 8.95
CA LYS A 39 -12.02 3.54 7.55
C LYS A 39 -11.00 4.15 6.59
N TYR A 40 -10.48 5.31 6.94
CA TYR A 40 -9.60 6.09 6.07
C TYR A 40 -8.14 6.05 6.52
N GLY A 41 -7.87 5.61 7.74
CA GLY A 41 -6.51 5.51 8.27
C GLY A 41 -5.91 6.89 8.55
N ASP A 42 -4.61 7.00 8.32
CA ASP A 42 -3.83 8.22 8.43
C ASP A 42 -4.33 9.29 7.45
N GLU A 43 -4.78 10.44 7.99
CA GLU A 43 -5.25 11.58 7.20
C GLU A 43 -4.17 12.08 6.23
N GLU A 44 -2.89 12.01 6.61
CA GLU A 44 -1.79 12.38 5.72
C GLU A 44 -1.63 11.37 4.58
N ALA A 45 -1.69 10.07 4.86
CA ALA A 45 -1.68 9.03 3.85
C ALA A 45 -2.89 9.14 2.89
N LEU A 46 -4.07 9.49 3.39
CA LEU A 46 -5.26 9.73 2.58
C LEU A 46 -5.08 10.94 1.67
N ILE A 47 -4.57 12.06 2.21
CA ILE A 47 -4.29 13.26 1.43
C ILE A 47 -3.21 12.99 0.39
N GLN A 48 -2.16 12.24 0.74
CA GLN A 48 -1.09 11.86 -0.16
C GLN A 48 -1.62 10.99 -1.30
N TRP A 49 -2.41 9.96 -0.98
CA TRP A 49 -3.08 9.13 -1.97
C TRP A 49 -3.96 9.97 -2.91
N LEU A 50 -4.75 10.90 -2.36
CA LEU A 50 -5.60 11.77 -3.16
C LEU A 50 -4.79 12.67 -4.10
N ARG A 51 -3.66 13.22 -3.62
CA ARG A 51 -2.72 13.99 -4.45
C ARG A 51 -2.21 13.13 -5.60
N GLU A 52 -1.70 11.94 -5.33
CA GLU A 52 -1.18 11.02 -6.35
C GLU A 52 -2.25 10.61 -7.36
N ALA A 53 -3.45 10.26 -6.90
CA ALA A 53 -4.57 9.89 -7.76
C ALA A 53 -5.04 11.05 -8.66
N SER A 54 -4.96 12.28 -8.17
CA SER A 54 -5.33 13.50 -8.89
C SER A 54 -4.23 14.03 -9.82
N HIS A 55 -3.03 13.45 -9.81
CA HIS A 55 -1.97 13.86 -10.74
C HIS A 55 -2.43 13.66 -12.18
N SER A 56 -2.34 14.74 -12.95
CA SER A 56 -2.59 14.71 -14.39
C SER A 56 -1.61 13.73 -15.03
N ARG A 57 -2.14 12.66 -15.62
CA ARG A 57 -1.32 11.73 -16.41
C ARG A 57 -0.97 12.43 -17.72
N PRO A 58 0.25 12.25 -18.26
CA PRO A 58 0.60 12.76 -19.56
C PRO A 58 -0.42 12.28 -20.60
N SER A 59 -0.80 13.21 -21.48
CA SER A 59 -1.72 12.95 -22.57
C SER A 59 -1.20 11.81 -23.44
N VAL A 60 -2.09 11.13 -24.17
CA VAL A 60 -1.69 10.01 -25.03
C VAL A 60 -0.62 10.44 -26.05
N ALA A 61 -0.66 11.70 -26.50
CA ALA A 61 0.33 12.27 -27.42
C ALA A 61 1.74 12.45 -26.81
N GLU A 62 1.84 12.61 -25.49
CA GLU A 62 3.10 12.76 -24.76
C GLU A 62 3.68 11.41 -24.29
N ARG A 63 2.96 10.30 -24.53
CA ARG A 63 3.42 8.98 -24.13
C ARG A 63 4.44 8.45 -25.13
N ARG A 64 5.37 7.64 -24.61
CA ARG A 64 6.33 6.93 -25.44
C ARG A 64 5.64 6.02 -26.44
N THR A 65 6.15 6.00 -27.66
CA THR A 65 5.71 5.05 -28.69
C THR A 65 6.09 3.62 -28.30
N ARG A 66 5.46 2.63 -28.95
CA ARG A 66 5.83 1.23 -28.74
C ARG A 66 7.31 0.98 -29.04
N ALA A 67 7.82 1.56 -30.12
CA ALA A 67 9.22 1.46 -30.51
C ALA A 67 10.17 2.07 -29.47
N GLU A 68 9.81 3.21 -28.87
CA GLU A 68 10.60 3.83 -27.80
C GLU A 68 10.58 3.00 -26.50
N LEU A 69 9.45 2.36 -26.18
CA LEU A 69 9.37 1.45 -25.04
C LEU A 69 10.21 0.19 -25.25
N ASP A 70 10.17 -0.39 -26.46
CA ASP A 70 10.96 -1.57 -26.80
C ASP A 70 12.47 -1.23 -26.83
N ALA A 71 12.85 -0.02 -27.30
CA ALA A 71 14.24 0.45 -27.23
C ALA A 71 14.71 0.75 -25.79
N ALA A 72 13.81 1.21 -24.92
CA ALA A 72 14.12 1.44 -23.50
C ALA A 72 14.07 0.17 -22.65
N ALA A 73 13.52 -0.94 -23.19
CA ALA A 73 13.42 -2.19 -22.48
C ALA A 73 14.81 -2.83 -22.35
N VAL A 74 15.46 -2.62 -21.21
CA VAL A 74 16.65 -3.37 -20.83
C VAL A 74 16.19 -4.73 -20.27
N PRO A 75 16.57 -5.87 -20.88
CA PRO A 75 16.25 -7.17 -20.34
C PRO A 75 16.84 -7.29 -18.94
N LYS A 76 15.97 -7.53 -17.95
CA LYS A 76 16.41 -7.78 -16.58
C LYS A 76 17.26 -9.06 -16.59
N LEU A 77 18.39 -9.02 -15.89
CA LEU A 77 19.19 -10.21 -15.70
C LEU A 77 18.34 -11.31 -15.04
N PRO A 78 18.52 -12.58 -15.43
CA PRO A 78 17.85 -13.70 -14.77
C PRO A 78 18.09 -13.65 -13.27
N HIS A 79 17.02 -13.85 -12.49
CA HIS A 79 17.13 -13.91 -11.04
C HIS A 79 17.99 -15.11 -10.63
N GLN A 80 19.03 -14.86 -9.83
CA GLN A 80 19.89 -15.91 -9.32
C GLN A 80 19.20 -16.60 -8.14
N LEU A 81 18.73 -17.82 -8.37
CA LEU A 81 18.08 -18.63 -7.33
C LEU A 81 19.10 -19.07 -6.28
N ARG A 82 18.77 -18.86 -5.00
CA ARG A 82 19.53 -19.38 -3.86
C ARG A 82 18.67 -20.39 -3.12
N ALA A 83 19.23 -21.56 -2.83
CA ALA A 83 18.54 -22.53 -1.99
C ALA A 83 18.49 -22.02 -0.55
N THR A 84 17.31 -22.09 0.07
CA THR A 84 17.11 -21.74 1.48
C THR A 84 17.45 -22.96 2.35
N ALA A 85 17.98 -22.73 3.56
CA ALA A 85 18.27 -23.81 4.50
C ALA A 85 17.01 -24.65 4.79
N GLY A 86 17.17 -25.98 4.87
CA GLY A 86 16.08 -26.91 5.16
C GLY A 86 15.20 -27.30 3.95
N TRP A 87 15.42 -26.72 2.77
CA TRP A 87 14.70 -27.12 1.56
C TRP A 87 15.35 -28.33 0.88
N PRO A 88 14.56 -29.23 0.25
CA PRO A 88 15.08 -30.31 -0.56
C PRO A 88 15.77 -29.76 -1.83
N PRO A 89 16.65 -30.56 -2.48
CA PRO A 89 17.31 -30.15 -3.72
C PRO A 89 16.32 -29.71 -4.82
N ILE A 90 16.50 -28.50 -5.37
CA ILE A 90 15.61 -27.93 -6.38
C ILE A 90 16.19 -28.18 -7.77
N ALA A 91 15.47 -28.91 -8.63
CA ALA A 91 15.91 -29.17 -10.00
C ALA A 91 15.95 -27.89 -10.83
N VAL A 92 17.04 -27.66 -11.57
CA VAL A 92 17.20 -26.46 -12.41
C VAL A 92 16.53 -26.68 -13.76
N PRO A 93 15.52 -25.87 -14.15
CA PRO A 93 14.88 -25.98 -15.45
C PRO A 93 15.88 -25.82 -16.60
N GLY A 94 15.80 -26.71 -17.60
CA GLY A 94 16.70 -26.71 -18.77
C GLY A 94 18.08 -27.33 -18.54
N LYS A 95 18.37 -27.85 -17.34
CA LYS A 95 19.63 -28.53 -17.02
C LYS A 95 19.37 -29.87 -16.30
N PRO A 96 19.06 -30.95 -17.04
CA PRO A 96 18.76 -32.24 -16.42
C PRO A 96 19.94 -32.76 -15.59
N GLY A 97 19.66 -33.25 -14.39
CA GLY A 97 20.68 -33.72 -13.44
C GLY A 97 21.32 -32.63 -12.58
N GLN A 98 21.01 -31.34 -12.84
CA GLN A 98 21.50 -30.25 -12.00
C GLN A 98 20.46 -29.86 -10.94
N TYR A 99 20.91 -29.80 -9.69
CA TYR A 99 20.10 -29.43 -8.54
C TYR A 99 20.75 -28.27 -7.77
N LEU A 100 19.94 -27.31 -7.35
CA LEU A 100 20.32 -26.29 -6.36
C LEU A 100 20.16 -26.87 -4.97
N THR A 101 21.24 -26.91 -4.22
CA THR A 101 21.29 -27.36 -2.83
C THR A 101 21.76 -26.23 -1.93
N TYR A 102 21.36 -26.25 -0.66
CA TYR A 102 21.84 -25.28 0.31
C TYR A 102 23.31 -25.57 0.61
N ASN A 103 24.21 -24.63 0.31
CA ASN A 103 25.63 -24.72 0.61
C ASN A 103 26.03 -23.60 1.57
N SER A 104 26.27 -23.95 2.83
CA SER A 104 26.53 -22.99 3.92
C SER A 104 27.78 -22.13 3.68
N GLN A 105 28.76 -22.63 2.92
CA GLN A 105 30.04 -21.94 2.69
C GLN A 105 29.97 -20.76 1.70
N GLN A 106 28.92 -20.63 0.89
CA GLN A 106 28.80 -19.50 -0.06
C GLN A 106 28.23 -18.21 0.56
N GLN A 107 27.71 -18.26 1.80
CA GLN A 107 27.13 -17.07 2.48
C GLN A 107 28.14 -16.29 3.33
N GLU A 108 29.25 -16.88 3.78
CA GLU A 108 30.25 -16.18 4.60
C GLU A 108 31.18 -15.25 3.80
N ALA A 109 31.14 -15.30 2.47
CA ALA A 109 32.01 -14.52 1.57
C ALA A 109 31.30 -13.35 0.85
N ALA A 110 30.10 -12.96 1.30
CA ALA A 110 29.29 -11.90 0.69
C ALA A 110 29.08 -10.71 1.63
#